data_AF-A0AAN6XLG3-F1
#
_entry.id   AF-A0AAN6XLG3-F1
#
_cell.length_a   1.000
_cell.length_b   1.000
_cell.length_c   1.000
_cell.angle_alpha   90.00
_cell.angle_beta   90.00
_cell.angle_gamma   90.00
#
_symmetry.space_group_name_H-M   'P 1'
#
loop_
_entity.id
_entity.type
_entity.pdbx_description
1 polymer ?
#
loop_
_entity_poly.entity_id
_entity_poly.type
_entity_poly.pdbx_seq_one_letter_code
_entity_poly.pdbx_strand_id
1 'polypeptide(L)'
;MDLPKALTAVLRFLQLLLSITILALTLTFLKAQVYGDVPVTTKFTVFVAAFTIVIAVLNLAGTIWWTWLEDLLPTIVLLGLDGVAALLLIAAGIAWTVGLKDAQSCSNYEKMYLTALINGGTVDVGGEIPFIGVANEDDTHEALFNRLQGLCKKATANQSLMFVVGAAFCGGLIALRLWRHKRGGQKVTYV
;
A
#
# COMPACT_ATOMS: atom_id res chain seq x y z
N MET A 1 12.58 21.99 -19.13
CA MET A 1 12.60 20.96 -18.07
C MET A 1 13.42 19.79 -18.61
N ASP A 2 14.53 19.42 -17.97
CA ASP A 2 15.37 18.32 -18.44
C ASP A 2 14.54 17.02 -18.46
N LEU A 3 14.56 16.25 -19.55
CA LEU A 3 13.89 14.95 -19.70
C LEU A 3 13.93 14.05 -18.43
N PRO A 4 15.07 13.94 -17.70
CA PRO A 4 15.11 13.14 -16.47
C PRO A 4 14.32 13.73 -15.29
N LYS A 5 14.13 15.05 -15.19
CA LYS A 5 13.30 15.68 -14.14
C LYS A 5 11.82 15.44 -14.41
N ALA A 6 11.40 15.53 -15.67
CA ALA A 6 10.03 15.20 -16.10
C ALA A 6 9.66 13.75 -15.79
N LEU A 7 10.53 12.80 -16.15
CA LEU A 7 10.31 11.40 -15.84
C LEU A 7 10.19 11.15 -14.33
N THR A 8 11.07 11.77 -13.53
CA THR A 8 11.03 11.64 -12.06
C THR A 8 9.72 12.20 -11.49
N ALA A 9 9.29 13.38 -11.96
CA ALA A 9 8.04 14.00 -11.51
C ALA A 9 6.82 13.13 -11.84
N VAL A 10 6.75 12.56 -13.05
CA VAL A 10 5.66 11.66 -13.46
C VAL A 10 5.62 10.40 -12.59
N LEU A 11 6.77 9.77 -12.35
CA LEU A 11 6.85 8.58 -11.49
C LEU A 11 6.43 8.88 -10.04
N ARG A 12 6.79 10.06 -9.51
CA ARG A 12 6.37 10.51 -8.17
C ARG A 12 4.88 10.80 -8.08
N PHE A 13 4.33 11.43 -9.11
CA PHE A 13 2.89 11.67 -9.19
C PHE A 13 2.11 10.35 -9.25
N LEU A 14 2.59 9.39 -10.05
CA LEU A 14 1.98 8.06 -10.10
C LEU A 14 2.11 7.31 -8.77
N GLN A 15 3.27 7.38 -8.10
CA GLN A 15 3.46 6.84 -6.74
C GLN A 15 2.44 7.44 -5.76
N LEU A 16 2.19 8.75 -5.83
CA LEU A 16 1.20 9.43 -4.98
C LEU A 16 -0.21 8.91 -5.24
N LEU A 17 -0.63 8.83 -6.50
CA LEU A 17 -1.96 8.31 -6.86
C LEU A 17 -2.16 6.88 -6.38
N LEU A 18 -1.19 6.00 -6.61
CA LEU A 18 -1.27 4.61 -6.16
C LEU A 18 -1.26 4.48 -4.62
N SER A 19 -0.54 5.35 -3.93
CA SER A 19 -0.56 5.36 -2.45
C SER A 19 -1.92 5.81 -1.90
N ILE A 20 -2.56 6.77 -2.57
CA ILE A 20 -3.94 7.20 -2.25
C ILE A 20 -4.93 6.07 -2.52
N THR A 21 -4.80 5.32 -3.62
CA THR A 21 -5.69 4.19 -3.88
C THR A 21 -5.51 3.06 -2.87
N ILE A 22 -4.28 2.75 -2.45
CA ILE A 22 -4.00 1.81 -1.35
C ILE A 22 -4.70 2.26 -0.07
N LEU A 23 -4.55 3.54 0.30
CA LEU A 23 -5.21 4.09 1.50
C LEU A 23 -6.73 3.97 1.38
N ALA A 24 -7.31 4.38 0.26
CA ALA A 24 -8.75 4.34 0.02
C ALA A 24 -9.31 2.92 0.12
N LEU A 25 -8.65 1.94 -0.52
CA LEU A 25 -9.01 0.53 -0.42
C LEU A 25 -8.92 0.05 1.03
N THR A 26 -7.83 0.34 1.71
CA THR A 26 -7.62 -0.06 3.11
C THR A 26 -8.70 0.51 4.04
N LEU A 27 -9.12 1.77 3.83
CA LEU A 27 -10.20 2.40 4.59
C LEU A 27 -11.55 1.73 4.38
N THR A 28 -11.80 1.09 3.23
CA THR A 28 -13.03 0.31 3.03
C THR A 28 -13.09 -0.89 3.98
N PHE A 29 -11.98 -1.59 4.20
CA PHE A 29 -11.91 -2.70 5.16
C PHE A 29 -11.98 -2.21 6.60
N LEU A 30 -11.36 -1.07 6.90
CA LEU A 30 -11.43 -0.46 8.23
C LEU A 30 -12.87 -0.09 8.61
N LYS A 31 -13.65 0.47 7.67
CA LYS A 31 -15.06 0.83 7.88
C LYS A 31 -16.01 -0.37 7.84
N ALA A 32 -15.61 -1.45 7.16
CA ALA A 32 -16.39 -2.68 7.09
C ALA A 32 -16.28 -3.55 8.35
N GLN A 33 -15.45 -3.16 9.33
CA GLN A 33 -15.37 -3.86 10.60
C GLN A 33 -16.61 -3.57 11.45
N VAL A 34 -17.41 -4.60 11.71
CA VAL A 34 -18.60 -4.52 12.56
C VAL A 34 -18.34 -5.12 13.93
N TYR A 35 -17.63 -6.25 13.99
CA TYR A 35 -17.38 -6.98 15.23
C TYR A 35 -15.90 -6.99 15.61
N GLY A 36 -15.62 -6.84 16.91
CA GLY A 36 -14.25 -6.86 17.42
C GLY A 36 -13.40 -5.67 16.96
N ASP A 37 -12.09 -5.77 17.18
CA ASP A 37 -11.13 -4.73 16.79
C ASP A 37 -10.65 -4.94 15.35
N VAL A 38 -10.39 -3.83 14.65
CA VAL A 38 -9.91 -3.85 13.26
C VAL A 38 -8.56 -4.59 13.21
N PRO A 39 -8.35 -5.51 12.25
CA PRO A 39 -7.09 -6.25 12.13
C PRO A 39 -5.88 -5.34 12.13
N VAL A 40 -4.83 -5.74 12.86
CA VAL A 40 -3.56 -5.00 12.96
C VAL A 40 -2.98 -4.73 11.57
N THR A 41 -3.12 -5.67 10.64
CA THR A 41 -2.72 -5.54 9.24
C THR A 41 -3.36 -4.32 8.56
N THR A 42 -4.66 -4.11 8.75
CA THR A 42 -5.39 -2.97 8.17
C THR A 42 -4.92 -1.66 8.78
N LYS A 43 -4.80 -1.59 10.12
CA LYS A 43 -4.32 -0.39 10.83
C LYS A 43 -2.89 -0.01 10.42
N PHE A 44 -1.99 -1.00 10.38
CA PHE A 44 -0.62 -0.81 9.92
C PHE A 44 -0.58 -0.27 8.50
N THR A 45 -1.40 -0.83 7.61
CA THR A 45 -1.46 -0.41 6.21
C THR A 45 -1.94 1.03 6.05
N VAL A 46 -2.93 1.47 6.83
CA VAL A 46 -3.36 2.88 6.85
C VAL A 46 -2.19 3.80 7.19
N PHE A 47 -1.44 3.47 8.24
CA PHE A 47 -0.24 4.23 8.62
C PHE A 47 0.80 4.27 7.50
N VAL A 48 1.14 3.11 6.93
CA VAL A 48 2.15 3.00 5.86
C VAL A 48 1.73 3.79 4.61
N ALA A 49 0.47 3.70 4.20
CA ALA A 49 -0.05 4.43 3.05
C ALA A 49 -0.04 5.95 3.30
N ALA A 50 -0.48 6.40 4.48
CA ALA A 50 -0.43 7.81 4.85
C ALA A 50 1.01 8.36 4.89
N PHE A 51 1.94 7.62 5.50
CA PHE A 51 3.36 7.97 5.52
C PHE A 51 3.94 8.09 4.11
N THR A 52 3.62 7.14 3.23
CA THR A 52 4.07 7.15 1.83
C THR A 52 3.50 8.35 1.07
N ILE A 53 2.23 8.71 1.30
CA ILE A 53 1.61 9.89 0.70
C ILE A 53 2.38 11.16 1.09
N VAL A 54 2.69 11.34 2.39
CA VAL A 54 3.47 12.49 2.87
C VAL A 54 4.83 12.55 2.17
N ILE A 55 5.55 11.43 2.10
CA ILE A 55 6.86 11.35 1.42
C ILE A 55 6.74 11.65 -0.07
N ALA A 56 5.71 11.13 -0.74
CA ALA A 56 5.48 11.38 -2.15
C ALA A 56 5.20 12.87 -2.42
N VAL A 57 4.41 13.52 -1.58
CA VAL A 57 4.15 14.98 -1.65
C VAL A 57 5.43 15.78 -1.43
N LEU A 58 6.23 15.45 -0.40
CA LEU A 58 7.50 16.14 -0.13
C LEU A 58 8.48 16.00 -1.30
N ASN A 59 8.63 14.79 -1.85
CA ASN A 59 9.48 14.55 -3.02
C ASN A 59 8.96 15.27 -4.28
N LEU A 60 7.65 15.30 -4.50
CA LEU A 60 7.05 15.98 -5.65
C LEU A 60 7.25 17.50 -5.55
N ALA A 61 7.03 18.08 -4.36
CA ALA A 61 7.25 19.50 -4.09
C ALA A 61 8.71 19.89 -4.32
N GLY A 62 9.67 19.09 -3.83
CA GLY A 62 11.09 19.31 -4.08
C GLY A 62 11.50 19.15 -5.56
N THR A 63 10.77 18.34 -6.34
CA THR A 63 11.09 18.13 -7.77
C THR A 63 10.54 19.22 -8.67
N ILE A 64 9.35 19.76 -8.36
CA ILE A 64 8.63 20.69 -9.26
C ILE A 64 8.80 22.15 -8.84
N TRP A 65 8.72 22.46 -7.54
CA TRP A 65 8.37 23.81 -7.09
C TRP A 65 9.44 24.50 -6.25
N TRP A 66 10.30 23.76 -5.55
CA TRP A 66 11.00 24.32 -4.39
C TRP A 66 12.51 24.06 -4.37
N THR A 67 13.28 24.98 -4.95
CA THR A 67 14.75 25.04 -4.76
C THR A 67 15.14 25.34 -3.31
N TRP A 68 14.28 26.02 -2.53
CA TRP A 68 14.55 26.35 -1.11
C TRP A 68 14.40 25.17 -0.14
N LEU A 69 13.84 24.03 -0.58
CA LEU A 69 13.67 22.87 0.30
C LEU A 69 14.98 22.09 0.44
N GLU A 70 15.90 22.26 -0.50
CA GLU A 70 17.25 21.68 -0.45
C GLU A 70 18.05 22.23 0.73
N ASP A 71 17.76 23.46 1.17
CA ASP A 71 18.35 24.07 2.37
C ASP A 71 17.78 23.50 3.68
N LEU A 72 16.54 23.00 3.65
CA LEU A 72 15.83 22.52 4.84
C LEU A 72 15.98 21.00 5.05
N LEU A 73 15.97 20.24 3.95
CA LEU A 73 16.06 18.78 3.97
C LEU A 73 17.11 18.31 2.96
N PRO A 74 18.26 17.80 3.44
CA PRO A 74 19.27 17.32 2.53
C PRO A 74 18.74 16.12 1.73
N THR A 75 19.10 16.05 0.45
CA THR A 75 18.65 15.02 -0.50
C THR A 75 18.81 13.59 0.01
N ILE A 76 19.81 13.35 0.88
CA ILE A 76 20.05 12.04 1.51
C ILE A 76 18.92 11.64 2.48
N VAL A 77 18.30 12.61 3.16
CA VAL A 77 17.18 12.36 4.08
C VAL A 77 15.94 11.96 3.30
N LEU A 78 15.61 12.65 2.20
CA LEU A 78 14.49 12.25 1.34
C LEU A 78 14.71 10.86 0.72
N LEU A 79 15.95 10.54 0.35
CA LEU A 79 16.31 9.20 -0.13
C LEU A 79 16.13 8.13 0.95
N GLY A 80 16.53 8.43 2.19
CA GLY A 80 16.31 7.55 3.34
C GLY A 80 14.83 7.31 3.60
N LEU A 81 14.01 8.36 3.56
CA LEU A 81 12.57 8.27 3.73
C LEU A 81 11.90 7.42 2.63
N ASP A 82 12.32 7.57 1.37
CA ASP A 82 11.88 6.70 0.27
C ASP A 82 12.22 5.23 0.55
N GLY A 83 13.41 4.97 1.10
CA GLY A 83 13.83 3.63 1.49
C GLY A 83 12.96 3.04 2.60
N VAL A 84 12.67 3.83 3.64
CA VAL A 84 11.78 3.41 4.73
C VAL A 84 10.37 3.15 4.20
N ALA A 85 9.83 4.03 3.36
CA ALA A 85 8.52 3.84 2.74
C ALA A 85 8.45 2.56 1.89
N ALA A 86 9.51 2.28 1.11
CA ALA A 86 9.61 1.06 0.31
C ALA A 86 9.53 -0.20 1.20
N LEU A 87 10.33 -0.24 2.27
CA LEU A 87 10.35 -1.37 3.20
C LEU A 87 9.01 -1.56 3.91
N LEU A 88 8.40 -0.47 4.37
CA LEU A 88 7.10 -0.50 5.04
C LEU A 88 5.98 -0.99 4.11
N LEU A 89 5.97 -0.56 2.84
CA LEU A 89 5.00 -1.02 1.84
C LEU A 89 5.18 -2.51 1.53
N ILE A 90 6.42 -2.98 1.39
CA ILE A 90 6.70 -4.40 1.18
C ILE A 90 6.24 -5.21 2.40
N ALA A 91 6.54 -4.74 3.62
CA ALA A 91 6.07 -5.39 4.85
C ALA A 91 4.55 -5.43 4.94
N ALA A 92 3.86 -4.35 4.54
CA ALA A 92 2.40 -4.31 4.48
C ALA A 92 1.89 -5.33 3.44
N GLY A 93 2.45 -5.37 2.24
CA GLY A 93 2.11 -6.36 1.22
C GLY A 93 2.27 -7.81 1.71
N ILE A 94 3.35 -8.10 2.44
CA ILE A 94 3.57 -9.41 3.07
C ILE A 94 2.50 -9.69 4.13
N ALA A 95 2.18 -8.73 4.99
CA ALA A 95 1.16 -8.89 6.01
C ALA A 95 -0.23 -9.19 5.42
N TRP A 96 -0.60 -8.54 4.31
CA TRP A 96 -1.81 -8.87 3.55
C TRP A 96 -1.75 -10.25 2.91
N THR A 97 -0.59 -10.63 2.36
CA THR A 97 -0.38 -11.96 1.77
C THR A 97 -0.60 -13.07 2.81
N VAL A 98 -0.02 -12.91 4.01
CA VAL A 98 -0.19 -13.85 5.12
C VAL A 98 -1.64 -13.86 5.62
N GLY A 99 -2.25 -12.68 5.72
CA GLY A 99 -3.66 -12.55 6.12
C GLY A 99 -4.65 -13.16 5.13
N LEU A 100 -4.30 -13.22 3.84
CA LEU A 100 -5.14 -13.79 2.77
C LEU A 100 -4.71 -15.20 2.34
N LYS A 101 -3.75 -15.84 3.00
CA LYS A 101 -3.10 -17.09 2.56
C LYS A 101 -4.07 -18.17 2.07
N ASP A 102 -5.23 -18.27 2.73
CA ASP A 102 -6.26 -19.26 2.46
C ASP A 102 -7.34 -18.75 1.50
N ALA A 103 -7.59 -17.44 1.45
CA ALA A 103 -8.64 -16.82 0.65
C ALA A 103 -8.17 -16.31 -0.73
N GLN A 104 -6.88 -16.40 -1.07
CA GLN A 104 -6.29 -15.77 -2.27
C GLN A 104 -6.97 -16.13 -3.59
N SER A 105 -7.54 -17.33 -3.73
CA SER A 105 -8.23 -17.74 -4.96
C SER A 105 -9.58 -17.04 -5.17
N CYS A 106 -10.11 -16.35 -4.15
CA CYS A 106 -11.42 -15.70 -4.14
C CYS A 106 -12.57 -16.59 -4.68
N SER A 107 -12.43 -17.91 -4.54
CA SER A 107 -13.36 -18.92 -5.04
C SER A 107 -13.88 -19.83 -3.94
N ASN A 108 -13.12 -19.99 -2.85
CA ASN A 108 -13.51 -20.83 -1.73
C ASN A 108 -14.27 -20.00 -0.69
N TYR A 109 -15.58 -20.21 -0.61
CA TYR A 109 -16.49 -19.52 0.30
C TYR A 109 -16.04 -19.61 1.76
N GLU A 110 -15.78 -20.83 2.25
CA GLU A 110 -15.45 -21.10 3.65
C GLU A 110 -14.17 -20.38 4.07
N LYS A 111 -13.15 -20.41 3.21
CA LYS A 111 -11.88 -19.71 3.47
C LYS A 111 -12.06 -18.20 3.49
N MET A 112 -12.90 -17.64 2.61
CA MET A 112 -13.21 -16.21 2.62
C MET A 112 -14.01 -15.81 3.86
N TYR A 113 -14.95 -16.66 4.27
CA TYR A 113 -15.82 -16.46 5.44
C TYR A 113 -15.00 -16.36 6.74
N LEU A 114 -14.02 -17.24 6.92
CA LEU A 114 -13.19 -17.29 8.13
C LEU A 114 -12.05 -16.26 8.15
N THR A 115 -11.85 -15.51 7.06
CA THR A 115 -10.74 -14.55 6.97
C THR A 115 -11.09 -13.21 7.61
N ALA A 116 -10.47 -12.93 8.76
CA ALA A 116 -10.67 -11.70 9.54
C ALA A 116 -10.41 -10.38 8.78
N LEU A 117 -9.64 -10.41 7.68
CA LEU A 117 -9.36 -9.22 6.87
C LEU A 117 -10.55 -8.76 6.02
N ILE A 118 -11.47 -9.66 5.66
CA ILE A 118 -12.54 -9.37 4.69
C ILE A 118 -13.94 -9.69 5.21
N ASN A 119 -14.05 -10.45 6.29
CA ASN A 119 -15.35 -10.86 6.84
C ASN A 119 -16.02 -9.82 7.75
N GLY A 120 -15.34 -8.70 8.05
CA GLY A 120 -15.86 -7.62 8.90
C GLY A 120 -15.83 -7.92 10.40
N GLY A 121 -15.05 -8.93 10.80
CA GLY A 121 -14.95 -9.40 12.18
C GLY A 121 -15.91 -10.54 12.50
N THR A 122 -15.63 -11.24 13.58
CA THR A 122 -16.39 -12.43 14.03
C THR A 122 -16.89 -12.24 15.46
N VAL A 123 -18.09 -12.72 15.73
CA VAL A 123 -18.62 -12.87 17.09
C VAL A 123 -19.04 -14.32 17.31
N ASP A 124 -18.58 -14.90 18.41
CA ASP A 124 -18.98 -16.24 18.84
C ASP A 124 -20.23 -16.10 19.72
N VAL A 125 -21.31 -16.78 19.32
CA VAL A 125 -22.61 -16.75 20.01
C VAL A 125 -22.95 -18.15 20.54
N GLY A 126 -21.93 -18.96 20.87
CA GLY A 126 -22.13 -20.28 21.48
C GLY A 126 -22.64 -21.34 20.50
N GLY A 127 -22.32 -21.20 19.21
CA GLY A 127 -22.57 -22.18 18.14
C GLY A 127 -21.26 -22.62 17.47
N GLU A 128 -21.33 -23.62 16.58
CA GLU A 128 -20.13 -24.13 15.87
C GLU A 128 -19.55 -23.15 14.82
N ILE A 129 -20.34 -22.21 14.31
CA ILE A 129 -19.92 -21.26 13.26
C ILE A 129 -20.09 -19.82 13.78
N PRO A 130 -19.02 -19.01 13.80
CA PRO A 130 -19.09 -17.63 14.28
C PRO A 130 -19.82 -16.73 13.26
N PHE A 131 -20.62 -15.79 13.75
CA PHE A 131 -21.27 -14.79 12.89
C PHE A 131 -20.24 -13.78 12.38
N ILE A 132 -20.35 -13.37 11.12
CA ILE A 132 -19.44 -12.42 10.48
C ILE A 132 -20.11 -11.06 10.22
N GLY A 133 -19.33 -9.98 10.32
CA GLY A 133 -19.82 -8.61 10.20
C GLY A 133 -20.32 -8.22 8.81
N VAL A 134 -19.88 -8.92 7.77
CA VAL A 134 -20.25 -8.63 6.37
C VAL A 134 -21.58 -9.24 5.95
N ALA A 135 -22.13 -10.18 6.74
CA ALA A 135 -23.40 -10.85 6.46
C ALA A 135 -24.58 -10.05 7.03
N ASN A 136 -25.62 -9.85 6.22
CA ASN A 136 -26.90 -9.35 6.69
C ASN A 136 -27.86 -10.52 7.00
N GLU A 137 -28.85 -10.31 7.87
CA GLU A 137 -29.85 -11.32 8.23
C GLU A 137 -30.64 -11.86 7.01
N ASP A 138 -30.88 -11.02 6.01
CA ASP A 138 -31.65 -11.36 4.80
C ASP A 138 -30.78 -11.82 3.61
N ASP A 139 -29.45 -11.92 3.77
CA ASP A 139 -28.57 -12.25 2.65
C ASP A 139 -28.74 -13.71 2.21
N THR A 140 -28.99 -13.93 0.91
CA THR A 140 -28.90 -15.27 0.32
C THR A 140 -27.45 -15.73 0.24
N HIS A 141 -27.23 -17.05 0.20
CA HIS A 141 -25.88 -17.64 0.06
C HIS A 141 -25.10 -17.06 -1.13
N GLU A 142 -25.78 -16.83 -2.27
CA GLU A 142 -25.16 -16.23 -3.46
C GLU A 142 -24.81 -14.75 -3.27
N ALA A 143 -25.67 -13.97 -2.62
CA ALA A 143 -25.41 -12.55 -2.34
C ALA A 143 -24.20 -12.38 -1.42
N LEU A 144 -24.13 -13.19 -0.35
CA LEU A 144 -23.00 -13.19 0.58
C LEU A 144 -21.71 -13.64 -0.11
N PHE A 145 -21.75 -14.71 -0.91
CA PHE A 145 -20.60 -15.16 -1.69
C PHE A 145 -20.08 -14.08 -2.64
N ASN A 146 -20.97 -13.41 -3.37
CA ASN A 146 -20.60 -12.36 -4.31
C ASN A 146 -19.97 -11.15 -3.58
N ARG A 147 -20.48 -10.80 -2.40
CA ARG A 147 -19.91 -9.73 -1.56
C ARG A 147 -18.51 -10.09 -1.05
N LEU A 148 -18.35 -11.28 -0.47
CA LEU A 148 -17.06 -11.79 -0.01
C LEU A 148 -16.04 -11.88 -1.14
N GLN A 149 -16.44 -12.40 -2.31
CA GLN A 149 -15.59 -12.44 -3.48
C GLN A 149 -15.16 -11.04 -3.93
N GLY A 150 -16.07 -10.07 -3.91
CA GLY A 150 -15.76 -8.66 -4.22
C GLY A 150 -14.73 -8.07 -3.26
N LEU A 151 -14.87 -8.33 -1.96
CA LEU A 151 -13.91 -7.89 -0.93
C LEU A 151 -12.57 -8.60 -1.06
N CYS A 152 -12.56 -9.90 -1.34
CA CYS A 152 -11.35 -10.66 -1.61
C CYS A 152 -10.58 -10.09 -2.82
N LYS A 153 -11.26 -9.82 -3.94
CA LYS A 153 -10.63 -9.20 -5.12
C LYS A 153 -10.05 -7.82 -4.81
N LYS A 154 -10.76 -6.99 -4.03
CA LYS A 154 -10.24 -5.69 -3.55
C LYS A 154 -9.02 -5.85 -2.64
N ALA A 155 -9.03 -6.86 -1.77
CA ALA A 155 -7.94 -7.13 -0.84
C ALA A 155 -6.67 -7.59 -1.58
N THR A 156 -6.83 -8.50 -2.56
CA THR A 156 -5.75 -8.96 -3.43
C THR A 156 -5.21 -7.83 -4.31
N ALA A 157 -6.07 -6.94 -4.82
CA ALA A 157 -5.64 -5.75 -5.54
C ALA A 157 -4.86 -4.78 -4.63
N ASN A 158 -5.30 -4.58 -3.39
CA ASN A 158 -4.59 -3.75 -2.42
C ASN A 158 -3.18 -4.31 -2.12
N GLN A 159 -3.09 -5.63 -1.89
CA GLN A 159 -1.84 -6.36 -1.67
C GLN A 159 -0.85 -6.14 -2.84
N SER A 160 -1.30 -6.31 -4.09
CA SER A 160 -0.42 -6.17 -5.25
C SER A 160 0.05 -4.73 -5.45
N LEU A 161 -0.82 -3.75 -5.21
CA LEU A 161 -0.47 -2.33 -5.26
C LEU A 161 0.65 -1.98 -4.26
N MET A 162 0.63 -2.54 -3.05
CA MET A 162 1.69 -2.29 -2.06
C MET A 162 3.07 -2.75 -2.56
N PHE A 163 3.15 -3.94 -3.19
CA PHE A 163 4.39 -4.41 -3.78
C PHE A 163 4.84 -3.55 -4.97
N VAL A 164 3.90 -3.14 -5.84
CA VAL A 164 4.22 -2.28 -6.98
C VAL A 164 4.75 -0.91 -6.51
N VAL A 165 4.07 -0.26 -5.57
CA VAL A 165 4.50 1.05 -5.05
C VAL A 165 5.81 0.93 -4.27
N GLY A 166 5.95 -0.08 -3.42
CA GLY A 166 7.15 -0.29 -2.60
C GLY A 166 8.37 -0.67 -3.43
N ALA A 167 8.28 -1.75 -4.21
CA ALA A 167 9.43 -2.28 -4.95
C ALA A 167 9.70 -1.50 -6.25
N ALA A 168 8.68 -1.28 -7.09
CA ALA A 168 8.89 -0.70 -8.42
C ALA A 168 9.07 0.82 -8.37
N PHE A 169 8.18 1.53 -7.66
CA PHE A 169 8.26 2.99 -7.60
C PHE A 169 9.31 3.48 -6.60
N CYS A 170 9.19 3.13 -5.32
CA CYS A 170 10.15 3.62 -4.31
C CYS A 170 11.54 3.03 -4.56
N GLY A 171 11.65 1.70 -4.72
CA GLY A 171 12.92 1.04 -5.04
C GLY A 171 13.53 1.49 -6.37
N GLY A 172 12.73 1.61 -7.43
CA GLY A 172 13.20 2.08 -8.74
C GLY A 172 13.70 3.52 -8.73
N LEU A 173 13.04 4.42 -7.99
CA LEU A 173 13.47 5.82 -7.86
C LEU A 173 14.75 5.96 -7.03
N ILE A 174 14.94 5.13 -5.99
CA ILE A 174 16.20 5.03 -5.25
C ILE A 174 17.32 4.56 -6.17
N ALA A 175 17.10 3.49 -6.93
CA ALA A 175 18.09 2.96 -7.87
C ALA A 175 18.48 3.97 -8.95
N LEU A 176 17.49 4.69 -9.51
CA LEU A 176 17.72 5.78 -10.47
C LEU A 176 18.57 6.91 -9.86
N ARG A 177 18.28 7.33 -8.63
CA ARG A 177 19.07 8.37 -7.94
C ARG A 177 20.51 7.92 -7.68
N LEU A 178 20.70 6.70 -7.18
CA LEU A 178 22.05 6.13 -6.94
C LEU A 178 22.85 5.97 -8.23
N TRP A 179 22.20 5.52 -9.30
CA TRP A 179 22.85 5.36 -10.60
C TRP A 179 23.32 6.69 -11.18
N ARG A 180 22.50 7.75 -11.04
CA ARG A 180 22.88 9.11 -11.45
C ARG A 180 24.02 9.67 -10.61
N HIS A 181 24.02 9.41 -9.30
CA HIS A 181 25.12 9.83 -8.42
C HIS A 181 26.45 9.20 -8.84
N LYS A 182 26.47 7.91 -9.18
CA LYS A 182 27.66 7.22 -9.70
C LYS A 182 28.17 7.82 -11.03
N ARG A 183 27.27 8.20 -11.95
CA ARG A 183 27.65 8.79 -13.24
C ARG A 183 28.16 10.23 -13.16
N GLY A 184 27.70 11.02 -12.18
CA GLY A 184 28.17 12.39 -11.97
C GLY A 184 29.55 12.52 -11.27
N GLY A 185 30.04 11.42 -10.67
CA GLY A 185 31.32 11.38 -9.95
C GLY A 185 32.56 11.12 -10.79
N GLN A 186 32.43 10.76 -12.08
CA GLN A 186 33.58 10.64 -12.98
C GLN A 186 33.96 12.02 -13.53
N LYS A 187 34.66 12.83 -12.72
CA LYS A 187 35.51 13.88 -13.28
C LYS A 187 36.74 13.19 -13.86
N VAL A 188 36.84 13.15 -15.18
CA VAL A 188 38.02 12.71 -15.90
C VAL A 188 39.14 13.70 -15.58
N THR A 189 40.11 13.27 -14.77
CA THR A 189 41.35 14.00 -14.55
C THR A 189 42.18 13.88 -15.82
N TYR A 190 42.17 14.90 -16.67
CA TYR A 190 43.19 15.05 -17.71
C TYR A 190 44.45 15.59 -17.01
N VAL A 191 45.53 14.80 -17.06
CA VAL A 191 46.90 15.23 -16.74
C VAL A 191 47.56 15.69 -18.03
#